data_AF-A0A0C9X0P0-F1
#
_entry.id   AF-A0A0C9X0P0-F1
#
_cell.length_a   1.000
_cell.length_b   1.000
_cell.length_c   1.000
_cell.angle_alpha   90.00
_cell.angle_beta   90.00
_cell.angle_gamma   90.00
#
_symmetry.space_group_name_H-M   'P 1'
#
loop_
_entity.id
_entity.type
_entity.pdbx_description
1 polymer ?
#
loop_
_entity_poly.entity_id
_entity_poly.type
_entity_poly.pdbx_seq_one_letter_code
_entity_poly.pdbx_strand_id
1 'polypeptide(L)'
;MSLASSTLHSGPGKDSSDGRGEPVTLDGNGPRYIYYRLYTTYGPITSNNPIYADDPYISRTLPKLITPPLTASSVKKHLCKIEGLSGATSTTLFESLSSQTVVEETSRLPLRGSTGPGLFEDDPIVLVVRLQDVEKRLVRIVSLEGLPEARHANPRYVYYRLYDEEGAVASKTSFDSEDFSLGRINMLSVAPPQTVVLLKFRVLKAEDLIDHNVQLFKDIDGEVPMNDNEPISHPEAYNYPGRVVDEPITIICQTQESQTKVEEIEMPVQVLSQNPVTPPNTVPPQHAVLPQSSVPPRDRVPPGFPMRIKASRNWSKLIVFFPSRKMRSCTQMGWKLSTTVSTESIKPELMP
;
A
#
# COMPACT_ATOMS: atom_id res chain seq x y z
N MET A 1 37.24 88.39 -24.83
CA MET A 1 37.05 88.29 -26.29
C MET A 1 35.96 87.26 -26.57
N SER A 2 35.36 87.28 -27.76
CA SER A 2 34.16 86.48 -28.13
C SER A 2 34.50 85.03 -28.52
N LEU A 3 33.47 84.32 -29.04
CA LEU A 3 33.39 82.92 -29.54
C LEU A 3 33.01 81.91 -28.44
N ALA A 4 31.81 81.31 -28.36
CA ALA A 4 30.81 80.76 -29.32
C ALA A 4 30.98 79.26 -29.66
N SER A 5 29.83 78.57 -29.70
CA SER A 5 29.39 77.31 -30.35
C SER A 5 30.42 76.45 -31.13
N SER A 6 30.30 75.12 -31.30
CA SER A 6 29.20 74.13 -31.19
C SER A 6 29.83 72.71 -31.27
N THR A 7 29.15 71.58 -31.02
CA THR A 7 28.27 70.86 -31.99
C THR A 7 27.78 69.54 -31.39
N LEU A 8 26.58 69.10 -31.77
CA LEU A 8 25.94 67.83 -31.39
C LEU A 8 26.51 66.62 -32.15
N HIS A 9 26.52 65.43 -31.52
CA HIS A 9 26.43 64.17 -32.24
C HIS A 9 25.45 63.21 -31.54
N SER A 10 24.47 62.73 -32.33
CA SER A 10 23.41 61.82 -31.91
C SER A 10 23.83 60.38 -32.18
N GLY A 11 23.58 59.46 -31.24
CA GLY A 11 23.85 58.02 -31.40
C GLY A 11 23.07 57.21 -30.36
N PRO A 12 22.56 56.02 -30.69
CA PRO A 12 21.37 55.47 -30.04
C PRO A 12 21.66 54.65 -28.77
N GLY A 13 20.68 54.62 -27.86
CA GLY A 13 20.72 53.82 -26.65
C GLY A 13 20.43 52.33 -26.87
N LYS A 14 20.64 51.56 -25.81
CA LYS A 14 20.04 50.22 -25.62
C LYS A 14 20.04 49.88 -24.13
N ASP A 15 18.85 49.90 -23.54
CA ASP A 15 18.60 49.22 -22.27
C ASP A 15 18.60 47.70 -22.53
N SER A 16 19.36 46.95 -21.75
CA SER A 16 19.21 45.50 -21.55
C SER A 16 20.06 45.11 -20.34
N SER A 17 19.51 45.35 -19.16
CA SER A 17 19.97 44.73 -17.93
C SER A 17 19.48 43.28 -17.89
N ASP A 18 20.08 42.42 -18.71
CA ASP A 18 19.81 40.98 -18.68
C ASP A 18 20.39 40.41 -17.39
N GLY A 19 19.56 40.38 -16.36
CA GLY A 19 19.81 39.71 -15.08
C GLY A 19 19.93 38.20 -15.28
N ARG A 20 21.07 37.76 -15.81
CA ARG A 20 21.45 36.36 -15.90
C ARG A 20 21.80 35.85 -14.50
N GLY A 21 20.76 35.60 -13.71
CA GLY A 21 20.87 34.76 -12.53
C GLY A 21 21.28 33.37 -12.98
N GLU A 22 22.57 33.07 -12.93
CA GLU A 22 23.10 31.71 -13.13
C GLU A 22 22.35 30.77 -12.18
N PRO A 23 21.57 29.80 -12.69
CA PRO A 23 21.09 28.72 -11.84
C PRO A 23 22.34 27.95 -11.43
N VAL A 24 22.62 27.89 -10.12
CA VAL A 24 23.76 27.11 -9.58
C VAL A 24 23.73 25.73 -10.21
N THR A 25 24.67 25.48 -11.12
CA THR A 25 24.74 24.20 -11.82
C THR A 25 25.19 23.18 -10.82
N LEU A 26 24.39 22.12 -10.70
CA LEU A 26 24.78 20.94 -9.95
C LEU A 26 25.79 20.20 -10.83
N ASP A 27 27.04 20.68 -10.80
CA ASP A 27 28.18 20.21 -11.60
C ASP A 27 28.58 18.80 -11.17
N GLY A 28 27.77 17.83 -11.59
CA GLY A 28 27.97 16.41 -11.41
C GLY A 28 27.64 15.71 -12.72
N ASN A 29 28.67 15.27 -13.44
CA ASN A 29 28.61 14.71 -14.80
C ASN A 29 27.95 13.31 -14.89
N GLY A 30 27.05 12.99 -13.96
CA GLY A 30 26.32 11.73 -13.88
C GLY A 30 24.95 11.81 -14.54
N PRO A 31 24.40 10.68 -15.01
CA PRO A 31 23.03 10.64 -15.51
C PRO A 31 22.06 10.94 -14.36
N ARG A 32 21.24 12.00 -14.50
CA ARG A 32 20.17 12.26 -13.54
C ARG A 32 19.12 11.15 -13.58
N TYR A 33 18.81 10.63 -12.41
CA TYR A 33 17.75 9.67 -12.18
C TYR A 33 16.49 10.33 -11.61
N ILE A 34 15.37 9.60 -11.74
CA ILE A 34 14.13 9.78 -10.99
C ILE A 34 13.97 8.51 -10.16
N TYR A 35 13.98 8.65 -8.85
CA TYR A 35 13.69 7.58 -7.91
C TYR A 35 12.17 7.40 -7.79
N TYR A 36 11.74 6.15 -7.72
CA TYR A 36 10.34 5.78 -7.52
C TYR A 36 10.18 4.57 -6.59
N ARG A 37 9.02 4.50 -5.93
CA ARG A 37 8.57 3.33 -5.14
C ARG A 37 7.19 2.90 -5.59
N LEU A 38 6.91 1.60 -5.46
CA LEU A 38 5.62 0.99 -5.77
C LEU A 38 4.88 0.63 -4.48
N TYR A 39 3.58 0.89 -4.42
CA TYR A 39 2.74 0.51 -3.29
C TYR A 39 1.42 -0.10 -3.75
N THR A 40 0.84 -0.94 -2.90
CA THR A 40 -0.61 -1.12 -2.80
C THR A 40 -1.14 -0.29 -1.64
N THR A 41 -2.46 -0.18 -1.51
CA THR A 41 -3.12 0.20 -0.25
C THR A 41 -2.63 -0.60 0.96
N TYR A 42 -2.13 -1.82 0.73
CA TYR A 42 -1.62 -2.73 1.75
C TYR A 42 -0.09 -2.75 1.87
N GLY A 43 0.64 -1.82 1.23
CA GLY A 43 2.07 -1.60 1.46
C GLY A 43 2.98 -1.67 0.24
N PRO A 44 4.29 -1.48 0.45
CA PRO A 44 5.26 -1.41 -0.63
C PRO A 44 5.31 -2.74 -1.39
N ILE A 45 5.50 -2.64 -2.71
CA ILE A 45 5.60 -3.78 -3.61
C ILE A 45 7.07 -3.84 -4.06
N THR A 46 7.67 -5.02 -4.04
CA THR A 46 9.02 -5.23 -4.58
C THR A 46 9.06 -4.80 -6.05
N SER A 47 10.10 -4.10 -6.44
CA SER A 47 10.29 -3.65 -7.82
C SER A 47 10.76 -4.80 -8.72
N ASN A 48 10.48 -4.70 -10.02
CA ASN A 48 11.11 -5.52 -11.05
C ASN A 48 12.47 -4.93 -11.50
N ASN A 49 12.87 -3.76 -10.98
CA ASN A 49 14.12 -3.06 -11.30
C ASN A 49 14.82 -2.47 -10.03
N PRO A 50 14.94 -3.22 -8.91
CA PRO A 50 15.49 -2.72 -7.64
C PRO A 50 16.93 -2.21 -7.79
N ILE A 51 17.28 -1.19 -7.01
CA ILE A 51 18.65 -0.63 -6.98
C ILE A 51 19.50 -1.34 -5.91
N TYR A 52 18.88 -1.73 -4.81
CA TYR A 52 19.54 -2.19 -3.60
C TYR A 52 19.01 -3.56 -3.16
N ALA A 53 19.86 -4.34 -2.47
CA ALA A 53 19.51 -5.68 -2.00
C ALA A 53 18.63 -5.64 -0.73
N ASP A 54 18.91 -4.69 0.17
CA ASP A 54 18.22 -4.44 1.45
C ASP A 54 16.94 -3.60 1.29
N ASP A 55 16.86 -2.77 0.25
CA ASP A 55 15.64 -2.07 -0.16
C ASP A 55 15.17 -2.48 -1.57
N PRO A 56 14.48 -3.63 -1.71
CA PRO A 56 13.95 -4.09 -2.99
C PRO A 56 12.71 -3.30 -3.46
N TYR A 57 12.27 -2.27 -2.71
CA TYR A 57 11.06 -1.49 -3.01
C TYR A 57 11.36 -0.19 -3.76
N ILE A 58 12.61 0.31 -3.68
CA ILE A 58 13.06 1.49 -4.41
C ILE A 58 13.65 1.15 -5.77
N SER A 59 13.41 2.02 -6.75
CA SER A 59 13.94 1.90 -8.10
C SER A 59 14.17 3.24 -8.74
N ARG A 60 14.84 3.25 -9.90
CA ARG A 60 15.12 4.49 -10.63
C ARG A 60 14.96 4.35 -12.13
N THR A 61 14.54 5.44 -12.76
CA THR A 61 14.46 5.58 -14.22
C THR A 61 15.13 6.88 -14.66
N LEU A 62 15.46 6.98 -15.95
CA LEU A 62 16.02 8.20 -16.54
C LEU A 62 14.89 9.07 -17.11
N PRO A 63 14.84 10.39 -16.85
CA PRO A 63 13.82 11.30 -17.40
C PRO A 63 13.72 11.26 -18.93
N LYS A 64 14.84 10.96 -19.62
CA LYS A 64 14.91 10.87 -21.08
C LYS A 64 14.19 9.66 -21.69
N LEU A 65 13.78 8.67 -20.88
CA LEU A 65 13.03 7.50 -21.34
C LEU A 65 11.51 7.72 -21.30
N ILE A 66 11.05 8.79 -20.64
CA ILE A 66 9.64 9.11 -20.47
C ILE A 66 9.16 9.91 -21.68
N THR A 67 8.06 9.47 -22.29
CA THR A 67 7.47 10.09 -23.49
C THR A 67 7.04 11.53 -23.21
N PRO A 68 7.53 12.54 -23.96
CA PRO A 68 7.01 13.91 -23.86
C PRO A 68 5.53 14.01 -24.30
N PRO A 69 4.73 14.94 -23.74
CA PRO A 69 5.06 15.84 -22.63
C PRO A 69 5.21 15.09 -21.30
N LEU A 70 6.12 15.55 -20.44
CA LEU A 70 6.41 14.95 -19.13
C LEU A 70 5.29 15.23 -18.11
N THR A 71 4.10 14.70 -18.37
CA THR A 71 2.95 14.77 -17.46
C THR A 71 2.87 13.55 -16.54
N ALA A 72 2.09 13.64 -15.46
CA ALA A 72 1.84 12.49 -14.59
C ALA A 72 1.36 11.24 -15.37
N SER A 73 0.47 11.40 -16.37
CA SER A 73 0.04 10.29 -17.25
C SER A 73 1.20 9.65 -18.02
N SER A 74 2.17 10.44 -18.50
CA SER A 74 3.36 9.93 -19.21
C SER A 74 4.30 9.14 -18.28
N VAL A 75 4.53 9.66 -17.07
CA VAL A 75 5.36 9.03 -16.03
C VAL A 75 4.71 7.71 -15.61
N LYS A 76 3.42 7.76 -15.28
CA LYS A 76 2.60 6.61 -14.90
C LYS A 76 2.65 5.49 -15.94
N LYS A 77 2.45 5.82 -17.23
CA LYS A 77 2.57 4.85 -18.34
C LYS A 77 3.97 4.25 -18.46
N HIS A 78 5.02 5.05 -18.27
CA HIS A 78 6.41 4.57 -18.31
C HIS A 78 6.73 3.64 -17.14
N LEU A 79 6.37 4.04 -15.91
CA LEU A 79 6.57 3.22 -14.71
C LEU A 79 5.80 1.90 -14.81
N CYS A 80 4.51 1.91 -15.20
CA CYS A 80 3.76 0.68 -15.42
C CYS A 80 4.43 -0.25 -16.46
N LYS A 81 4.98 0.31 -17.55
CA LYS A 81 5.65 -0.45 -18.60
C LYS A 81 6.93 -1.14 -18.11
N ILE A 82 7.81 -0.43 -17.39
CA ILE A 82 9.06 -1.02 -16.89
C ILE A 82 8.82 -2.00 -15.73
N GLU A 83 7.71 -1.83 -15.01
CA GLU A 83 7.29 -2.71 -13.91
C GLU A 83 6.40 -3.89 -14.33
N GLY A 84 6.05 -4.02 -15.61
CA GLY A 84 5.23 -5.12 -16.11
C GLY A 84 3.77 -5.09 -15.62
N LEU A 85 3.26 -3.89 -15.29
CA LEU A 85 1.87 -3.65 -14.89
C LEU A 85 0.98 -3.43 -16.12
N SER A 86 -0.10 -4.20 -16.21
CA SER A 86 -0.97 -4.27 -17.40
C SER A 86 -1.90 -3.06 -17.61
N GLY A 87 -1.95 -2.10 -16.67
CA GLY A 87 -2.83 -0.93 -16.76
C GLY A 87 -2.28 0.29 -16.04
N ALA A 88 -2.28 1.44 -16.71
CA ALA A 88 -2.01 2.75 -16.11
C ALA A 88 -3.28 3.39 -15.49
N THR A 89 -4.47 2.98 -15.94
CA THR A 89 -5.78 3.54 -15.54
C THR A 89 -6.15 3.26 -14.09
N SER A 90 -5.64 2.19 -13.50
CA SER A 90 -5.89 1.79 -12.11
C SER A 90 -4.82 2.22 -11.12
N THR A 91 -3.82 2.98 -11.58
CA THR A 91 -2.71 3.45 -10.76
C THR A 91 -2.84 4.95 -10.47
N THR A 92 -2.47 5.35 -9.26
CA THR A 92 -2.40 6.75 -8.83
C THR A 92 -0.94 7.14 -8.60
N LEU A 93 -0.60 8.39 -8.91
CA LEU A 93 0.75 8.92 -8.81
C LEU A 93 0.78 10.01 -7.74
N PHE A 94 1.81 9.99 -6.89
CA PHE A 94 2.12 11.02 -5.91
C PHE A 94 3.55 11.52 -6.19
N GLU A 95 3.77 12.82 -6.01
CA GLU A 95 5.08 13.46 -6.24
C GLU A 95 6.14 13.08 -5.19
N SER A 96 5.69 12.69 -4.00
CA SER A 96 6.49 12.48 -2.79
C SER A 96 5.80 11.45 -1.88
N LEU A 97 6.56 10.85 -0.96
CA LEU A 97 6.01 9.98 0.10
C LEU A 97 5.11 10.70 1.10
N SER A 98 5.35 11.99 1.35
CA SER A 98 4.55 12.80 2.29
C SER A 98 3.36 13.49 1.61
N SER A 99 3.19 13.29 0.30
CA SER A 99 2.12 13.92 -0.46
C SER A 99 0.76 13.31 -0.13
N GLN A 100 -0.17 14.18 0.29
CA GLN A 100 -1.56 13.82 0.60
C GLN A 100 -2.47 13.85 -0.64
N THR A 101 -1.99 14.39 -1.76
CA THR A 101 -2.78 14.67 -2.97
C THR A 101 -2.29 13.86 -4.16
N VAL A 102 -3.21 13.24 -4.89
CA VAL A 102 -2.90 12.55 -6.15
C VAL A 102 -2.57 13.60 -7.21
N VAL A 103 -1.52 13.37 -7.98
CA VAL A 103 -1.12 14.23 -9.10
C VAL A 103 -2.11 14.07 -10.25
N GLU A 104 -2.68 15.17 -10.73
CA GLU A 104 -3.57 15.16 -11.90
C GLU A 104 -2.85 14.64 -13.15
N GLU A 105 -3.51 13.80 -13.96
CA GLU A 105 -2.90 13.16 -15.14
C GLU A 105 -2.31 14.13 -16.17
N THR A 106 -2.85 15.36 -16.25
CA THR A 106 -2.42 16.39 -17.19
C THR A 106 -1.26 17.24 -16.65
N SER A 107 -1.04 17.28 -15.33
CA SER A 107 -0.02 18.09 -14.68
C SER A 107 1.38 17.73 -15.16
N ARG A 108 2.16 18.75 -15.51
CA ARG A 108 3.56 18.63 -15.92
C ARG A 108 4.45 18.49 -14.70
N LEU A 109 5.27 17.44 -14.68
CA LEU A 109 6.23 17.19 -13.60
C LEU A 109 7.61 17.76 -13.97
N PRO A 110 8.27 18.57 -13.11
CA PRO A 110 9.53 19.25 -13.41
C PRO A 110 10.77 18.31 -13.32
N LEU A 111 10.72 17.15 -13.98
CA LEU A 111 11.71 16.07 -13.91
C LEU A 111 13.08 16.39 -14.56
N ARG A 112 13.29 17.64 -15.00
CA ARG A 112 14.51 18.09 -15.70
C ARG A 112 15.23 19.30 -15.07
N GLY A 113 14.62 20.04 -14.12
CA GLY A 113 15.28 21.15 -13.40
C GLY A 113 16.04 20.68 -12.15
N SER A 114 16.98 21.45 -11.57
CA SER A 114 17.76 21.00 -10.39
C SER A 114 16.92 20.66 -9.15
N THR A 115 15.64 21.06 -9.13
CA THR A 115 14.60 20.64 -8.18
C THR A 115 13.55 19.76 -8.87
N GLY A 116 12.76 19.02 -8.09
CA GLY A 116 11.59 18.28 -8.58
C GLY A 116 11.38 16.93 -7.92
N PRO A 117 10.23 16.28 -8.18
CA PRO A 117 9.81 15.05 -7.52
C PRO A 117 10.70 13.87 -7.91
N GLY A 118 10.97 12.98 -6.95
CA GLY A 118 11.82 11.81 -7.14
C GLY A 118 13.29 12.13 -7.38
N LEU A 119 13.78 13.30 -6.95
CA LEU A 119 15.20 13.66 -7.05
C LEU A 119 16.07 12.87 -6.05
N PHE A 120 15.51 12.46 -4.91
CA PHE A 120 16.22 11.78 -3.83
C PHE A 120 15.62 10.39 -3.55
N GLU A 121 16.42 9.50 -2.99
CA GLU A 121 16.00 8.13 -2.62
C GLU A 121 15.04 8.13 -1.42
N ASP A 122 15.23 9.08 -0.51
CA ASP A 122 14.41 9.33 0.66
C ASP A 122 13.08 10.05 0.35
N ASP A 123 12.95 10.65 -0.85
CA ASP A 123 11.70 11.24 -1.34
C ASP A 123 11.45 10.89 -2.82
N PRO A 124 11.12 9.62 -3.10
CA PRO A 124 10.86 9.11 -4.43
C PRO A 124 9.45 9.46 -4.90
N ILE A 125 9.24 9.46 -6.22
CA ILE A 125 7.88 9.44 -6.79
C ILE A 125 7.18 8.15 -6.38
N VAL A 126 5.92 8.24 -5.99
CA VAL A 126 5.16 7.07 -5.54
C VAL A 126 4.07 6.70 -6.52
N LEU A 127 4.07 5.44 -6.95
CA LEU A 127 3.01 4.84 -7.76
C LEU A 127 2.22 3.85 -6.88
N VAL A 128 0.97 4.19 -6.58
CA VAL A 128 0.06 3.28 -5.87
C VAL A 128 -0.77 2.50 -6.90
N VAL A 129 -0.86 1.18 -6.69
CA VAL A 129 -1.37 0.17 -7.61
C VAL A 129 -2.44 -0.66 -6.89
N ARG A 130 -3.54 -1.01 -7.57
CA ARG A 130 -4.54 -1.90 -6.97
C ARG A 130 -4.04 -3.34 -6.92
N LEU A 131 -4.42 -4.08 -5.88
CA LEU A 131 -3.99 -5.47 -5.66
C LEU A 131 -4.19 -6.38 -6.89
N GLN A 132 -5.35 -6.28 -7.55
CA GLN A 132 -5.69 -7.04 -8.77
C GLN A 132 -4.71 -6.85 -9.94
N ASP A 133 -4.00 -5.73 -9.98
CA ASP A 133 -3.05 -5.40 -11.03
C ASP A 133 -1.62 -5.85 -10.65
N VAL A 134 -1.36 -6.05 -9.34
CA VAL A 134 -0.14 -6.70 -8.82
C VAL A 134 -0.21 -8.22 -9.03
N GLU A 135 -1.37 -8.85 -8.82
CA GLU A 135 -1.60 -10.28 -9.09
C GLU A 135 -1.40 -10.64 -10.58
N LYS A 136 -1.70 -9.70 -11.47
CA LYS A 136 -1.52 -9.85 -12.94
C LYS A 136 -0.16 -9.35 -13.43
N ARG A 137 0.68 -8.82 -12.56
CA ARG A 137 1.99 -8.29 -12.91
C ARG A 137 2.89 -9.42 -13.38
N LEU A 138 3.61 -9.18 -14.46
CA LEU A 138 4.69 -10.09 -14.87
C LEU A 138 5.85 -9.92 -13.88
N VAL A 139 5.87 -10.77 -12.85
CA VAL A 139 6.97 -10.84 -11.88
C VAL A 139 8.23 -11.27 -12.62
N ARG A 140 9.24 -10.41 -12.63
CA ARG A 140 10.59 -10.81 -13.02
C ARG A 140 11.28 -11.36 -11.80
N ILE A 141 11.84 -12.56 -11.90
CA ILE A 141 12.77 -13.06 -10.89
C ILE A 141 14.05 -12.27 -11.07
N VAL A 142 14.20 -11.18 -10.31
CA VAL A 142 15.41 -10.39 -10.23
C VAL A 142 16.29 -11.02 -9.16
N SER A 143 17.53 -11.39 -9.50
CA SER A 143 18.50 -11.70 -8.45
C SER A 143 18.91 -10.40 -7.78
N LEU A 144 18.80 -10.34 -6.45
CA LEU A 144 19.35 -9.26 -5.65
C LEU A 144 20.86 -9.44 -5.42
N GLU A 145 21.41 -10.60 -5.80
CA GLU A 145 22.83 -10.92 -5.70
C GLU A 145 23.66 -9.98 -6.58
N GLY A 146 24.64 -9.31 -5.98
CA GLY A 146 25.49 -8.32 -6.66
C GLY A 146 24.88 -6.91 -6.76
N LEU A 147 23.67 -6.67 -6.25
CA LEU A 147 23.23 -5.30 -5.98
C LEU A 147 23.97 -4.73 -4.76
N PRO A 148 24.27 -3.42 -4.72
CA PRO A 148 24.78 -2.77 -3.54
C PRO A 148 23.77 -2.81 -2.39
N GLU A 149 24.25 -2.71 -1.16
CA GLU A 149 23.43 -2.30 -0.01
C GLU A 149 23.21 -0.79 -0.05
N ALA A 150 22.02 -0.36 0.36
CA ALA A 150 21.65 1.03 0.39
C ALA A 150 22.39 1.76 1.52
N ARG A 151 22.98 2.91 1.22
CA ARG A 151 23.59 3.77 2.24
C ARG A 151 22.53 4.62 2.94
N HIS A 152 21.58 3.95 3.59
CA HIS A 152 20.55 4.58 4.42
C HIS A 152 21.19 5.27 5.63
N ALA A 153 21.55 6.54 5.48
CA ALA A 153 22.19 7.31 6.54
C ALA A 153 21.30 7.47 7.78
N ASN A 154 19.97 7.44 7.62
CA ASN A 154 18.98 7.46 8.69
C ASN A 154 17.70 6.68 8.29
N PRO A 155 17.47 5.44 8.75
CA PRO A 155 16.19 4.77 8.56
C PRO A 155 15.07 5.54 9.28
N ARG A 156 13.94 5.73 8.60
CA ARG A 156 12.77 6.44 9.14
C ARG A 156 11.88 5.44 9.86
N TYR A 157 11.97 5.35 11.19
CA TYR A 157 11.11 4.48 12.00
C TYR A 157 9.98 5.26 12.66
N VAL A 158 8.82 4.60 12.80
CA VAL A 158 7.79 4.95 13.79
C VAL A 158 7.92 3.95 14.93
N TYR A 159 8.27 4.45 16.10
CA TYR A 159 8.30 3.75 17.38
C TYR A 159 6.91 3.76 18.01
N TYR A 160 6.49 2.63 18.55
CA TYR A 160 5.18 2.48 19.19
C TYR A 160 5.26 1.52 20.36
N ARG A 161 4.40 1.74 21.37
CA ARG A 161 4.23 0.80 22.48
C ARG A 161 2.84 0.18 22.44
N LEU A 162 2.80 -1.14 22.61
CA LEU A 162 1.55 -1.90 22.63
C LEU A 162 1.04 -2.06 24.07
N TYR A 163 -0.28 -1.95 24.23
CA TYR A 163 -0.99 -2.22 25.47
C TYR A 163 -2.25 -3.07 25.20
N ASP A 164 -2.67 -3.87 26.18
CA ASP A 164 -3.99 -4.51 26.26
C ASP A 164 -4.82 -3.89 27.42
N GLU A 165 -5.79 -4.63 27.96
CA GLU A 165 -6.62 -4.17 29.08
C GLU A 165 -5.90 -4.35 30.43
N GLU A 166 -4.88 -5.20 30.47
CA GLU A 166 -4.10 -5.57 31.65
C GLU A 166 -2.80 -4.76 31.80
N GLY A 167 -2.20 -4.29 30.71
CA GLY A 167 -0.99 -3.47 30.73
C GLY A 167 -0.23 -3.41 29.41
N ALA A 168 1.10 -3.27 29.50
CA ALA A 168 1.98 -3.25 28.33
C ALA A 168 2.23 -4.67 27.81
N VAL A 169 2.10 -4.89 26.50
CA VAL A 169 2.28 -6.21 25.86
C VAL A 169 3.49 -6.25 24.94
N ALA A 170 4.08 -7.44 24.80
CA ALA A 170 5.28 -7.63 23.98
C ALA A 170 4.99 -7.45 22.48
N SER A 171 5.77 -6.61 21.82
CA SER A 171 5.77 -6.40 20.37
C SER A 171 6.62 -7.48 19.67
N LYS A 172 6.07 -8.05 18.59
CA LYS A 172 6.79 -8.93 17.63
C LYS A 172 7.84 -8.16 16.81
N THR A 173 7.79 -6.84 16.79
CA THR A 173 8.79 -5.94 16.16
C THR A 173 9.71 -5.25 17.16
N SER A 174 9.71 -5.71 18.42
CA SER A 174 10.63 -5.22 19.44
C SER A 174 12.09 -5.30 18.97
N PHE A 175 12.85 -4.29 19.35
CA PHE A 175 14.26 -4.11 18.95
C PHE A 175 15.19 -3.81 20.11
N ASP A 176 14.63 -3.60 21.29
CA ASP A 176 15.33 -3.45 22.57
C ASP A 176 15.20 -4.76 23.36
N SER A 177 16.27 -5.21 24.01
CA SER A 177 16.25 -6.39 24.87
C SER A 177 15.69 -6.11 26.25
N GLU A 178 15.67 -4.84 26.67
CA GLU A 178 15.20 -4.42 27.99
C GLU A 178 13.74 -3.95 27.96
N ASP A 179 13.22 -3.59 26.78
CA ASP A 179 11.82 -3.20 26.57
C ASP A 179 11.16 -3.97 25.41
N PHE A 180 10.59 -5.12 25.74
CA PHE A 180 9.83 -5.94 24.80
C PHE A 180 8.53 -5.29 24.33
N SER A 181 8.01 -4.25 24.99
CA SER A 181 6.74 -3.60 24.62
C SER A 181 6.89 -2.57 23.51
N LEU A 182 8.11 -2.12 23.25
CA LEU A 182 8.45 -1.07 22.31
C LEU A 182 8.77 -1.64 20.92
N GLY A 183 7.78 -1.59 20.03
CA GLY A 183 7.91 -1.97 18.63
C GLY A 183 8.41 -0.84 17.73
N ARG A 184 8.78 -1.18 16.50
CA ARG A 184 9.05 -0.19 15.44
C ARG A 184 8.73 -0.72 14.05
N ILE A 185 8.18 0.16 13.21
CA ILE A 185 8.02 -0.10 11.77
C ILE A 185 8.69 0.99 10.95
N ASN A 186 9.19 0.63 9.76
CA ASN A 186 9.75 1.59 8.82
C ASN A 186 8.62 2.44 8.21
N MET A 187 8.69 3.77 8.33
CA MET A 187 7.71 4.72 7.80
C MET A 187 7.61 4.64 6.26
N LEU A 188 8.68 4.22 5.58
CA LEU A 188 8.69 3.93 4.14
C LEU A 188 7.80 2.72 3.77
N SER A 189 7.26 1.98 4.74
CA SER A 189 6.23 0.97 4.50
C SER A 189 4.82 1.56 4.44
N VAL A 190 4.56 2.74 5.00
CA VAL A 190 3.26 3.40 4.95
C VAL A 190 3.06 4.03 3.57
N ALA A 191 2.05 3.56 2.84
CA ALA A 191 1.73 4.08 1.51
C ALA A 191 1.15 5.50 1.61
N PRO A 192 1.44 6.40 0.65
CA PRO A 192 0.74 7.67 0.51
C PRO A 192 -0.73 7.44 0.08
N PRO A 193 -1.69 8.28 0.52
CA PRO A 193 -1.55 9.33 1.54
C PRO A 193 -1.25 8.73 2.92
N GLN A 194 -0.25 9.24 3.64
CA GLN A 194 0.23 8.64 4.90
C GLN A 194 -0.73 8.98 6.06
N THR A 195 -1.86 8.29 6.14
CA THR A 195 -2.90 8.48 7.16
C THR A 195 -2.82 7.49 8.30
N VAL A 196 -3.36 7.88 9.47
CA VAL A 196 -3.41 7.07 10.70
C VAL A 196 -3.96 5.67 10.43
N VAL A 197 -5.02 5.53 9.61
CA VAL A 197 -5.57 4.20 9.26
C VAL A 197 -4.59 3.30 8.50
N LEU A 198 -3.71 3.85 7.66
CA LEU A 198 -2.70 3.07 6.94
C LEU A 198 -1.50 2.70 7.82
N LEU A 199 -1.17 3.53 8.82
CA LEU A 199 -0.19 3.20 9.86
C LEU A 199 -0.73 2.14 10.83
N LYS A 200 -1.99 2.30 11.27
CA LYS A 200 -2.73 1.30 12.05
C LYS A 200 -2.74 -0.05 11.33
N PHE A 201 -3.14 -0.09 10.06
CA PHE A 201 -3.06 -1.30 9.24
C PHE A 201 -1.62 -1.85 9.13
N ARG A 202 -0.60 -0.98 9.09
CA ARG A 202 0.81 -1.39 9.04
C ARG A 202 1.26 -2.09 10.31
N VAL A 203 0.99 -1.48 11.47
CA VAL A 203 1.34 -2.08 12.76
C VAL A 203 0.57 -3.37 12.97
N LEU A 204 -0.75 -3.39 12.72
CA LEU A 204 -1.57 -4.60 12.79
C LEU A 204 -1.02 -5.75 11.93
N LYS A 205 -0.46 -5.45 10.75
CA LYS A 205 0.17 -6.45 9.89
C LYS A 205 1.54 -6.90 10.40
N ALA A 206 2.32 -6.00 11.00
CA ALA A 206 3.66 -6.32 11.54
C ALA A 206 3.58 -7.10 12.87
N GLU A 207 2.59 -6.78 13.69
CA GLU A 207 2.26 -7.48 14.93
C GLU A 207 1.34 -8.69 14.72
N ASP A 208 0.85 -8.92 13.49
CA ASP A 208 -0.03 -10.05 13.17
C ASP A 208 -1.27 -10.08 14.11
N LEU A 209 -1.92 -8.91 14.19
CA LEU A 209 -3.10 -8.59 15.00
C LEU A 209 -4.33 -8.27 14.13
N ILE A 210 -4.38 -8.73 12.88
CA ILE A 210 -5.30 -8.25 11.82
C ILE A 210 -6.79 -8.25 12.22
N ASP A 211 -7.23 -9.14 13.11
CA ASP A 211 -8.63 -9.24 13.58
C ASP A 211 -8.96 -8.41 14.85
N HIS A 212 -7.98 -7.69 15.42
CA HIS A 212 -8.16 -6.90 16.65
C HIS A 212 -8.61 -5.47 16.34
N ASN A 213 -9.47 -4.92 17.20
CA ASN A 213 -9.70 -3.47 17.18
C ASN A 213 -8.57 -2.79 17.96
N VAL A 214 -7.89 -1.82 17.35
CA VAL A 214 -6.82 -1.07 18.02
C VAL A 214 -7.10 0.43 17.95
N GLN A 215 -6.80 1.14 19.04
CA GLN A 215 -6.84 2.59 19.09
C GLN A 215 -5.41 3.14 19.16
N LEU A 216 -5.10 4.09 18.27
CA LEU A 216 -3.84 4.82 18.26
C LEU A 216 -3.98 6.13 19.03
N PHE A 217 -2.95 6.47 19.80
CA PHE A 217 -2.78 7.74 20.50
C PHE A 217 -1.40 8.31 20.18
N LYS A 218 -1.26 9.62 20.27
CA LYS A 218 -0.07 10.34 19.78
C LYS A 218 1.17 10.17 20.67
N ASP A 219 0.95 9.82 21.93
CA ASP A 219 1.88 9.85 23.06
C ASP A 219 1.54 8.72 24.05
N ILE A 220 2.30 8.62 25.15
CA ILE A 220 2.11 7.65 26.23
C ILE A 220 0.93 8.01 27.15
N ASP A 221 0.63 9.31 27.28
CA ASP A 221 -0.43 9.80 28.18
C ASP A 221 -1.83 9.43 27.71
N GLY A 222 -2.02 9.25 26.39
CA GLY A 222 -3.22 8.61 25.83
C GLY A 222 -4.48 9.49 25.91
N GLU A 223 -4.34 10.79 26.14
CA GLU A 223 -5.48 11.69 26.36
C GLU A 223 -6.39 11.83 25.13
N VAL A 224 -5.81 11.81 23.92
CA VAL A 224 -6.52 12.08 22.67
C VAL A 224 -6.27 10.98 21.63
N PRO A 225 -7.31 10.20 21.25
CA PRO A 225 -7.18 9.20 20.19
C PRO A 225 -6.94 9.89 18.83
N MET A 226 -6.00 9.36 18.05
CA MET A 226 -5.73 9.84 16.70
C MET A 226 -6.90 9.54 15.75
N ASN A 227 -7.22 10.47 14.84
CA ASN A 227 -8.27 10.28 13.85
C ASN A 227 -7.74 9.47 12.66
N ASP A 228 -8.39 8.35 12.32
CA ASP A 228 -8.03 7.46 11.21
C ASP A 228 -7.76 8.16 9.86
N ASN A 229 -8.41 9.31 9.60
CA ASN A 229 -8.25 10.09 8.35
C ASN A 229 -7.15 11.17 8.42
N GLU A 230 -6.55 11.40 9.57
CA GLU A 230 -5.53 12.43 9.78
C GLU A 230 -4.20 12.04 9.09
N PRO A 231 -3.49 12.98 8.43
CA PRO A 231 -2.13 12.74 7.94
C PRO A 231 -1.15 12.66 9.11
N ILE A 232 -0.28 11.64 9.10
CA ILE A 232 0.72 11.38 10.14
C ILE A 232 1.95 12.29 9.98
N SER A 233 2.31 12.60 8.74
CA SER A 233 3.47 13.41 8.36
C SER A 233 3.02 14.69 7.68
N HIS A 234 3.55 15.83 8.13
CA HIS A 234 3.47 17.06 7.34
C HIS A 234 4.51 17.05 6.20
N PRO A 235 4.16 17.49 4.96
CA PRO A 235 5.06 17.41 3.81
C PRO A 235 6.43 18.09 3.97
N GLU A 236 6.50 19.16 4.77
CA GLU A 236 7.65 20.06 4.84
C GLU A 236 8.56 19.81 6.06
N ALA A 237 8.06 19.11 7.08
CA ALA A 237 8.70 19.10 8.41
C ALA A 237 9.38 17.77 8.80
N TYR A 238 9.05 16.65 8.13
CA TYR A 238 9.39 15.28 8.58
C TYR A 238 9.10 15.02 10.08
N ASN A 239 8.13 15.76 10.61
CA ASN A 239 7.70 15.69 12.00
C ASN A 239 6.43 14.86 12.05
N TYR A 240 6.53 13.67 12.63
CA TYR A 240 5.46 12.70 12.80
C TYR A 240 5.56 12.11 14.21
N PRO A 241 4.44 11.72 14.84
CA PRO A 241 4.45 11.12 16.16
C PRO A 241 5.13 9.74 16.13
N GLY A 242 5.77 9.34 17.23
CA GLY A 242 6.59 8.12 17.27
C GLY A 242 7.92 8.24 16.53
N ARG A 243 8.43 9.43 16.21
CA ARG A 243 9.71 9.59 15.49
C ARG A 243 10.95 9.31 16.35
N VAL A 244 10.85 9.50 17.66
CA VAL A 244 11.95 9.22 18.62
C VAL A 244 11.54 8.11 19.59
N VAL A 245 12.53 7.41 20.12
CA VAL A 245 12.34 6.21 20.98
C VAL A 245 11.61 6.56 22.26
N ASP A 246 11.91 7.73 22.85
CA ASP A 246 11.36 8.19 24.12
C ASP A 246 9.94 8.79 24.00
N GLU A 247 9.48 9.08 22.78
CA GLU A 247 8.14 9.61 22.48
C GLU A 247 7.40 8.69 21.48
N PRO A 248 7.16 7.41 21.82
CA PRO A 248 6.47 6.47 20.95
C PRO A 248 4.97 6.79 20.87
N ILE A 249 4.31 6.36 19.79
CA ILE A 249 2.84 6.34 19.77
C ILE A 249 2.32 5.18 20.63
N THR A 250 1.17 5.38 21.27
CA THR A 250 0.51 4.32 22.05
C THR A 250 -0.54 3.62 21.22
N ILE A 251 -0.57 2.29 21.33
CA ILE A 251 -1.52 1.42 20.63
C ILE A 251 -2.19 0.52 21.64
N ILE A 252 -3.47 0.79 21.92
CA ILE A 252 -4.29 -0.04 22.81
C ILE A 252 -5.01 -1.09 21.97
N CYS A 253 -4.79 -2.35 22.29
CA CYS A 253 -5.42 -3.51 21.67
C CYS A 253 -6.65 -3.92 22.47
N GLN A 254 -7.82 -3.85 21.85
CA GLN A 254 -9.06 -4.33 22.44
C GLN A 254 -9.31 -5.75 21.96
N THR A 255 -9.49 -6.67 22.90
CA THR A 255 -9.94 -8.02 22.58
C THR A 255 -11.39 -7.95 22.12
N GLN A 256 -11.72 -8.52 20.96
CA GLN A 256 -13.13 -8.80 20.69
C GLN A 256 -13.58 -9.86 21.68
N GLU A 257 -14.40 -9.48 22.66
CA GLU A 257 -15.27 -10.41 23.36
C GLU A 257 -16.11 -11.14 22.31
N SER A 258 -15.64 -12.31 21.88
CA SER A 258 -16.49 -13.28 21.20
C SER A 258 -17.65 -13.56 22.15
N GLN A 259 -18.86 -13.14 21.78
CA GLN A 259 -20.08 -13.39 22.56
C GLN A 259 -20.39 -14.88 22.59
N THR A 260 -19.59 -15.61 23.36
CA THR A 260 -19.81 -17.00 23.72
C THR A 260 -20.89 -16.96 24.80
N LYS A 261 -22.13 -16.82 24.33
CA LYS A 261 -23.32 -17.02 25.16
C LYS A 261 -23.34 -18.49 25.59
N VAL A 262 -22.56 -18.81 26.62
CA VAL A 262 -22.72 -20.04 27.40
C VAL A 262 -24.02 -19.86 28.17
N GLU A 263 -25.12 -20.16 27.50
CA GLU A 263 -26.41 -20.36 28.14
C GLU A 263 -26.29 -21.67 28.91
N GLU A 264 -25.83 -21.56 30.15
CA GLU A 264 -25.73 -22.65 31.11
C GLU A 264 -27.15 -23.13 31.42
N ILE A 265 -27.60 -24.15 30.67
CA ILE A 265 -28.86 -24.82 30.92
C ILE A 265 -28.67 -25.72 32.15
N GLU A 266 -28.80 -25.11 33.32
CA GLU A 266 -29.01 -25.82 34.58
C GLU A 266 -30.25 -26.72 34.44
N MET A 267 -30.08 -28.03 34.60
CA MET A 267 -31.17 -29.00 34.45
C MET A 267 -31.89 -29.24 35.79
N PRO A 268 -33.16 -28.84 35.96
CA PRO A 268 -33.95 -29.25 37.11
C PRO A 268 -34.48 -30.69 36.91
N VAL A 269 -33.96 -31.62 37.71
CA VAL A 269 -34.52 -32.97 37.87
C VAL A 269 -35.70 -32.91 38.84
N GLN A 270 -36.94 -33.14 38.38
CA GLN A 270 -38.09 -33.52 39.23
C GLN A 270 -39.05 -34.51 38.55
N VAL A 271 -39.93 -35.10 39.35
CA VAL A 271 -40.46 -36.46 39.18
C VAL A 271 -41.92 -36.52 38.72
N LEU A 272 -42.20 -37.56 37.92
CA LEU A 272 -43.47 -38.21 37.58
C LEU A 272 -44.71 -37.94 38.49
N SER A 273 -45.82 -37.48 37.90
CA SER A 273 -47.19 -37.94 38.22
C SER A 273 -48.21 -37.60 37.12
N GLN A 274 -49.45 -38.10 37.22
CA GLN A 274 -50.37 -38.36 36.09
C GLN A 274 -51.51 -37.33 35.90
N ASN A 275 -52.04 -37.26 34.67
CA ASN A 275 -53.29 -36.56 34.24
C ASN A 275 -54.57 -37.34 34.69
N PRO A 276 -55.84 -36.99 34.31
CA PRO A 276 -56.38 -35.86 33.51
C PRO A 276 -57.70 -35.21 34.07
N VAL A 277 -58.32 -34.27 33.32
CA VAL A 277 -59.76 -34.22 32.90
C VAL A 277 -60.16 -32.82 32.35
N THR A 278 -61.11 -32.78 31.40
CA THR A 278 -61.69 -31.61 30.66
C THR A 278 -63.24 -31.75 30.60
N PRO A 279 -64.04 -30.85 29.98
CA PRO A 279 -63.94 -29.41 29.61
C PRO A 279 -65.10 -28.64 30.35
N PRO A 280 -66.06 -27.83 29.79
CA PRO A 280 -66.14 -26.95 28.60
C PRO A 280 -66.82 -25.54 28.81
N ASN A 281 -66.94 -24.78 27.70
CA ASN A 281 -67.98 -23.75 27.34
C ASN A 281 -68.15 -22.42 28.12
N THR A 282 -68.11 -21.28 27.40
CA THR A 282 -69.28 -20.47 26.94
C THR A 282 -68.82 -19.28 26.07
N VAL A 283 -69.71 -18.70 25.24
CA VAL A 283 -69.42 -17.77 24.10
C VAL A 283 -69.84 -16.29 24.41
N PRO A 284 -69.84 -15.28 23.48
CA PRO A 284 -69.37 -13.90 23.76
C PRO A 284 -70.56 -12.87 23.77
N PRO A 285 -70.50 -11.55 23.40
CA PRO A 285 -70.13 -11.07 22.04
C PRO A 285 -69.68 -9.56 21.84
N GLN A 286 -69.34 -9.20 20.57
CA GLN A 286 -69.28 -7.83 19.93
C GLN A 286 -68.21 -6.85 20.48
N HIS A 287 -67.54 -5.96 19.73
CA HIS A 287 -67.67 -5.33 18.39
C HIS A 287 -66.22 -5.04 17.84
N ALA A 288 -65.88 -4.48 16.66
CA ALA A 288 -66.60 -3.98 15.46
C ALA A 288 -65.64 -3.80 14.23
N VAL A 289 -66.22 -3.79 13.02
CA VAL A 289 -65.88 -3.02 11.78
C VAL A 289 -64.53 -3.24 11.01
N LEU A 290 -64.71 -3.62 9.73
CA LEU A 290 -63.81 -3.73 8.56
C LEU A 290 -63.96 -2.45 7.64
N PRO A 291 -63.34 -2.24 6.43
CA PRO A 291 -62.82 -3.20 5.43
C PRO A 291 -61.48 -2.87 4.68
N GLN A 292 -60.76 -3.86 4.15
CA GLN A 292 -60.60 -4.28 2.72
C GLN A 292 -60.21 -3.16 1.71
N SER A 293 -59.07 -3.20 0.99
CA SER A 293 -58.56 -4.17 -0.02
C SER A 293 -59.18 -4.04 -1.42
N SER A 294 -58.37 -3.70 -2.44
CA SER A 294 -58.66 -3.93 -3.87
C SER A 294 -57.41 -4.14 -4.75
N VAL A 295 -57.46 -5.16 -5.62
CA VAL A 295 -56.44 -5.81 -6.51
C VAL A 295 -57.27 -6.68 -7.50
N PRO A 296 -56.99 -6.93 -8.82
CA PRO A 296 -55.72 -7.13 -9.60
C PRO A 296 -55.72 -6.27 -10.93
N PRO A 297 -55.14 -6.59 -12.14
CA PRO A 297 -54.34 -7.76 -12.56
C PRO A 297 -53.13 -7.60 -13.54
N ARG A 298 -52.17 -8.54 -13.33
CA ARG A 298 -51.43 -9.42 -14.28
C ARG A 298 -50.85 -8.89 -15.61
N ASP A 299 -49.57 -9.23 -15.84
CA ASP A 299 -49.25 -10.18 -16.93
C ASP A 299 -48.01 -11.07 -16.65
N ARG A 300 -47.69 -12.00 -17.57
CA ARG A 300 -47.02 -13.31 -17.31
C ARG A 300 -45.48 -13.34 -17.28
N VAL A 301 -44.96 -14.40 -16.64
CA VAL A 301 -43.56 -14.88 -16.61
C VAL A 301 -43.46 -16.32 -17.18
N PRO A 302 -42.39 -16.71 -17.90
CA PRO A 302 -42.01 -18.10 -18.17
C PRO A 302 -40.89 -18.63 -17.22
N PRO A 303 -40.73 -19.96 -17.00
CA PRO A 303 -40.23 -20.49 -15.72
C PRO A 303 -38.88 -21.25 -15.72
N GLY A 304 -38.31 -21.45 -14.52
CA GLY A 304 -37.23 -22.41 -14.20
C GLY A 304 -35.82 -21.79 -14.15
N PHE A 305 -34.95 -22.03 -13.16
CA PHE A 305 -34.90 -23.04 -12.08
C PHE A 305 -34.40 -22.43 -10.74
N PRO A 306 -34.67 -23.04 -9.57
CA PRO A 306 -34.27 -22.49 -8.27
C PRO A 306 -32.82 -22.84 -7.89
N MET A 307 -31.97 -21.83 -7.68
CA MET A 307 -30.64 -22.02 -7.09
C MET A 307 -30.70 -21.86 -5.57
N ARG A 308 -30.55 -22.98 -4.84
CA ARG A 308 -30.38 -22.97 -3.37
C ARG A 308 -29.03 -22.32 -3.02
N ILE A 309 -29.06 -21.09 -2.51
CA ILE A 309 -27.91 -20.51 -1.82
C ILE A 309 -27.87 -21.11 -0.41
N LYS A 310 -27.01 -22.11 -0.20
CA LYS A 310 -26.52 -22.44 1.15
C LYS A 310 -25.31 -21.56 1.43
N ALA A 311 -25.45 -20.59 2.31
CA ALA A 311 -24.30 -19.92 2.90
C ALA A 311 -23.52 -20.95 3.75
N SER A 312 -22.21 -21.06 3.51
CA SER A 312 -21.30 -21.91 4.29
C SER A 312 -20.06 -21.09 4.62
N ARG A 313 -20.00 -20.60 5.86
CA ARG A 313 -18.77 -20.06 6.45
C ARG A 313 -17.87 -21.23 6.84
N ASN A 314 -16.81 -21.48 6.07
CA ASN A 314 -15.51 -21.90 6.63
C ASN A 314 -14.43 -21.90 5.55
N TRP A 315 -13.43 -21.03 5.67
CA TRP A 315 -12.20 -21.07 4.88
C TRP A 315 -11.01 -21.25 5.83
N SER A 316 -10.68 -22.50 6.10
CA SER A 316 -9.43 -22.89 6.75
C SER A 316 -8.79 -23.98 5.89
N LYS A 317 -7.51 -23.82 5.55
CA LYS A 317 -6.71 -24.68 4.65
C LYS A 317 -7.11 -24.66 3.18
N LEU A 318 -6.52 -23.75 2.41
CA LEU A 318 -6.38 -23.92 0.96
C LEU A 318 -5.24 -24.94 0.67
N ILE A 319 -5.59 -26.22 0.60
CA ILE A 319 -4.68 -27.24 0.04
C ILE A 319 -4.78 -27.16 -1.49
N VAL A 320 -3.73 -26.71 -2.16
CA VAL A 320 -3.68 -26.60 -3.62
C VAL A 320 -3.48 -28.00 -4.22
N PHE A 321 -4.58 -28.65 -4.59
CA PHE A 321 -4.54 -29.83 -5.47
C PHE A 321 -4.36 -29.40 -6.92
N PHE A 322 -3.24 -29.79 -7.54
CA PHE A 322 -3.04 -29.66 -8.99
C PHE A 322 -3.86 -30.74 -9.75
N PRO A 323 -4.84 -30.37 -10.59
CA PRO A 323 -5.47 -31.34 -11.48
C PRO A 323 -4.54 -31.63 -12.67
N SER A 324 -3.78 -32.72 -12.58
CA SER A 324 -3.05 -33.28 -13.72
C SER A 324 -4.04 -33.65 -14.83
N ARG A 325 -3.98 -32.95 -15.97
CA ARG A 325 -4.72 -33.32 -17.19
C ARG A 325 -3.79 -33.44 -18.39
N LYS A 326 -3.59 -34.70 -18.76
CA LYS A 326 -3.24 -35.25 -20.08
C LYS A 326 -2.92 -34.21 -21.18
N MET A 327 -1.68 -34.29 -21.66
CA MET A 327 -1.32 -33.88 -23.02
C MET A 327 -2.36 -34.36 -24.04
N ARG A 328 -2.72 -33.49 -24.98
CA ARG A 328 -3.02 -33.89 -26.36
C ARG A 328 -1.89 -33.38 -27.22
N SER A 329 -1.30 -34.27 -28.02
CA SER A 329 -0.31 -33.90 -29.02
C SER A 329 -0.97 -33.08 -30.14
N CYS A 330 -0.26 -32.09 -30.64
CA CYS A 330 -0.38 -31.67 -32.03
C CYS A 330 1.02 -31.31 -32.55
N THR A 331 1.23 -31.54 -33.84
CA THR A 331 2.54 -31.92 -34.37
C THR A 331 3.26 -30.75 -35.06
N GLN A 332 4.60 -30.82 -35.08
CA GLN A 332 5.50 -30.12 -36.01
C GLN A 332 5.50 -28.58 -36.04
N MET A 333 6.65 -28.01 -35.68
CA MET A 333 7.50 -27.20 -36.58
C MET A 333 8.91 -27.21 -35.99
N GLY A 334 9.89 -27.76 -36.70
CA GLY A 334 11.20 -28.06 -36.14
C GLY A 334 12.20 -26.90 -36.28
N TRP A 335 12.95 -26.63 -35.22
CA TRP A 335 14.18 -25.84 -35.27
C TRP A 335 15.30 -26.65 -34.59
N LYS A 336 16.36 -26.97 -35.35
CA LYS A 336 17.57 -27.57 -34.79
C LYS A 336 18.38 -26.49 -34.06
N LEU A 337 18.65 -26.69 -32.78
CA LEU A 337 19.87 -26.15 -32.16
C LEU A 337 20.90 -27.28 -32.07
N SER A 338 22.09 -27.03 -32.61
CA SER A 338 23.27 -27.87 -32.36
C SER A 338 23.99 -27.33 -31.13
N THR A 339 24.08 -28.12 -30.07
CA THR A 339 24.89 -27.78 -28.89
C THR A 339 26.17 -28.60 -28.90
N THR A 340 27.30 -27.95 -29.18
CA THR A 340 28.64 -28.53 -28.97
C THR A 340 28.94 -28.56 -27.48
N VAL A 341 29.13 -29.75 -26.92
CA VAL A 341 29.62 -29.95 -25.55
C VAL A 341 31.14 -29.97 -25.57
N SER A 342 31.77 -28.98 -24.96
CA SER A 342 33.20 -29.02 -24.63
C SER A 342 33.36 -29.65 -23.24
N THR A 343 33.97 -30.81 -23.17
CA THR A 343 34.37 -31.47 -21.91
C THR A 343 35.75 -31.01 -21.48
N GLU A 344 35.84 -30.22 -20.41
CA GLU A 344 37.11 -29.95 -19.74
C GLU A 344 37.42 -31.02 -18.68
N SER A 345 38.67 -31.46 -18.68
CA SER A 345 39.14 -32.64 -17.94
C SER A 345 39.82 -32.23 -16.64
N ILE A 346 39.25 -32.61 -15.51
CA ILE A 346 39.90 -32.45 -14.19
C ILE A 346 40.83 -33.64 -13.96
N LYS A 347 42.12 -33.35 -13.80
CA LYS A 347 43.20 -34.32 -13.56
C LYS A 347 43.51 -34.36 -12.05
N PRO A 348 43.43 -35.52 -11.37
CA PRO A 348 43.86 -35.63 -9.98
C PRO A 348 45.39 -35.74 -9.90
N GLU A 349 45.98 -34.99 -8.98
CA GLU A 349 47.39 -35.04 -8.64
C GLU A 349 47.61 -36.04 -7.50
N LEU A 350 48.57 -36.96 -7.69
CA LEU A 350 48.93 -38.00 -6.74
C LEU A 350 50.31 -37.68 -6.17
N MET A 351 50.40 -37.48 -4.86
CA MET A 351 51.67 -37.48 -4.13
C MET A 351 52.17 -38.92 -3.93
N PRO A 352 53.49 -39.07 -3.77
CA PRO A 352 54.02 -39.42 -2.44
C PRO A 352 54.83 -38.27 -1.81
#